data_AF-A0A0S8D6Z4-F1
#
_entry.id   AF-A0A0S8D6Z4-F1
#
_cell.length_a   1.000
_cell.length_b   1.000
_cell.length_c   1.000
_cell.angle_alpha   90.00
_cell.angle_beta   90.00
_cell.angle_gamma   90.00
#
_symmetry.space_group_name_H-M   'P 1'
#
loop_
_entity.id
_entity.type
_entity.pdbx_description
1 polymer ?
#
loop_
_entity_poly.entity_id
_entity_poly.type
_entity_poly.pdbx_seq_one_letter_code
_entity_poly.pdbx_strand_id
1 'polypeptide(L)'
;MNDFFKMFFKQPRPFNIDPSVFIFYVKGYGFPSGNAQNALFYAGLVINYLKNKTIALILGLNIIFWVSLSRIYLGVHFPTDILGGWLLGLFMIYIYFYFLPKIEYFIKKIKFIYVLFLSQILPMFFIFFKKEYVIFFIIGVMSINLGLCLSKMFKQFLPASKNFKEFIFRSILVFLGIVIFFPLLKIPFYMIRLVGIYLIGIWISFLFNVVWKKYFSKLNFLKK
;
A
#
# COMPACT_ATOMS: atom_id res chain seq x y z
N MET A 1 -9.65 -0.20 10.57
CA MET A 1 -10.90 0.57 10.69
C MET A 1 -12.08 -0.14 10.02
N ASN A 2 -12.00 -0.48 8.73
CA ASN A 2 -13.12 -1.15 8.02
C ASN A 2 -13.58 -2.45 8.72
N ASP A 3 -12.64 -3.34 9.06
CA ASP A 3 -12.96 -4.61 9.73
C ASP A 3 -13.68 -4.42 11.07
N PHE A 4 -13.35 -3.38 11.83
CA PHE A 4 -14.04 -3.06 13.08
C PHE A 4 -15.51 -2.76 12.82
N PHE A 5 -15.81 -1.87 11.86
CA PHE A 5 -17.21 -1.54 11.51
C PHE A 5 -17.94 -2.73 10.89
N LYS A 6 -17.26 -3.56 10.10
CA LYS A 6 -17.84 -4.82 9.61
C LYS A 6 -18.26 -5.75 10.74
N MET A 7 -17.41 -5.92 11.75
CA MET A 7 -17.73 -6.73 12.92
C MET A 7 -18.80 -6.09 13.82
N PHE A 8 -18.91 -4.77 13.81
CA PHE A 8 -19.93 -4.03 14.56
C PHE A 8 -21.32 -4.18 13.93
N PHE A 9 -21.46 -3.86 12.63
CA PHE A 9 -22.76 -3.88 11.94
C PHE A 9 -23.20 -5.27 11.51
N LYS A 10 -22.25 -6.17 11.22
CA LYS A 10 -22.52 -7.56 10.81
C LYS A 10 -23.52 -7.74 9.67
N GLN A 11 -23.64 -6.74 8.79
CA GLN A 11 -24.63 -6.77 7.71
C GLN A 11 -24.34 -7.93 6.73
N PRO A 12 -25.35 -8.75 6.37
CA PRO A 12 -25.20 -9.79 5.35
C PRO A 12 -24.95 -9.17 3.97
N ARG A 13 -24.32 -9.92 3.07
CA ARG A 13 -24.12 -9.49 1.67
C ARG A 13 -25.36 -9.83 0.82
N PRO A 14 -25.52 -9.23 -0.37
CA PRO A 14 -26.64 -9.56 -1.26
C PRO A 14 -26.79 -11.06 -1.52
N PHE A 15 -25.67 -11.74 -1.76
CA PHE A 15 -25.66 -13.18 -2.02
C PHE A 15 -26.02 -14.08 -0.83
N ASN A 16 -25.99 -13.54 0.39
CA ASN A 16 -26.48 -14.26 1.57
C ASN A 16 -28.01 -14.30 1.60
N ILE A 17 -28.67 -13.37 0.91
CA ILE A 17 -30.13 -13.28 0.81
C ILE A 17 -30.59 -13.99 -0.47
N ASP A 18 -29.92 -13.69 -1.59
CA ASP A 18 -30.20 -14.29 -2.88
C ASP A 18 -28.91 -14.84 -3.51
N PRO A 19 -28.64 -16.15 -3.38
CA PRO A 19 -27.45 -16.77 -3.96
C PRO A 19 -27.41 -16.71 -5.50
N SER A 20 -28.48 -16.36 -6.20
CA SER A 20 -28.44 -16.25 -7.67
C SER A 20 -27.68 -15.02 -8.16
N VAL A 21 -27.49 -14.01 -7.30
CA VAL A 21 -26.94 -12.71 -7.71
C VAL A 21 -25.41 -12.61 -7.69
N PHE A 22 -24.69 -13.61 -7.16
CA PHE A 22 -23.23 -13.50 -7.04
C PHE A 22 -22.48 -14.08 -8.22
N ILE A 23 -21.48 -13.32 -8.67
CA ILE A 23 -20.50 -13.77 -9.66
C ILE A 23 -19.22 -14.23 -8.95
N PHE A 24 -18.95 -13.72 -7.74
CA PHE A 24 -17.72 -13.99 -7.00
C PHE A 24 -17.96 -14.02 -5.49
N TYR A 25 -17.55 -15.10 -4.82
CA TYR A 25 -17.73 -15.24 -3.37
C TYR A 25 -16.67 -14.47 -2.57
N VAL A 26 -17.12 -13.73 -1.55
CA VAL A 26 -16.22 -12.98 -0.65
C VAL A 26 -16.62 -13.24 0.80
N LYS A 27 -15.65 -13.67 1.63
CA LYS A 27 -15.88 -13.91 3.07
C LYS A 27 -16.15 -12.61 3.85
N GLY A 28 -16.88 -12.74 4.95
CA GLY A 28 -17.15 -11.68 5.92
C GLY A 28 -18.30 -10.74 5.54
N TYR A 29 -18.60 -9.80 6.44
CA TYR A 29 -19.76 -8.90 6.34
C TYR A 29 -19.67 -7.88 5.19
N GLY A 30 -20.84 -7.43 4.74
CA GLY A 30 -21.03 -6.51 3.61
C GLY A 30 -20.71 -5.06 3.98
N PHE A 31 -21.36 -4.53 5.01
CA PHE A 31 -21.23 -3.12 5.37
C PHE A 31 -20.09 -2.85 6.36
N PRO A 32 -19.29 -1.79 6.15
CA PRO A 32 -19.17 -0.96 4.95
C PRO A 32 -18.21 -1.57 3.92
N SER A 33 -18.35 -1.20 2.64
CA SER A 33 -17.51 -1.71 1.56
C SER A 33 -16.06 -1.20 1.67
N GLY A 34 -15.12 -2.11 1.94
CA GLY A 34 -13.69 -1.81 2.00
C GLY A 34 -13.11 -1.35 0.66
N ASN A 35 -13.60 -1.88 -0.46
CA ASN A 35 -13.14 -1.47 -1.80
C ASN A 35 -13.59 -0.03 -2.11
N ALA A 36 -14.83 0.31 -1.78
CA ALA A 36 -15.35 1.68 -1.96
C ALA A 36 -14.61 2.68 -1.05
N GLN A 37 -14.35 2.29 0.21
CA GLN A 37 -13.55 3.06 1.15
C GLN A 37 -12.14 3.35 0.62
N ASN A 38 -11.43 2.31 0.17
CA ASN A 38 -10.08 2.44 -0.36
C ASN A 38 -10.05 3.25 -1.66
N ALA A 39 -10.99 3.03 -2.57
CA ALA A 39 -11.10 3.78 -3.81
C ALA A 39 -11.24 5.28 -3.56
N LEU A 40 -12.10 5.66 -2.60
CA LEU A 40 -12.27 7.04 -2.22
C LEU A 40 -11.01 7.63 -1.59
N PHE A 41 -10.38 6.92 -0.65
CA PHE A 41 -9.12 7.35 -0.03
C PHE A 41 -8.03 7.60 -1.08
N TYR A 42 -7.82 6.65 -2.01
CA TYR A 42 -6.83 6.79 -3.08
C TYR A 42 -7.17 7.92 -4.06
N ALA A 43 -8.45 8.10 -4.42
CA ALA A 43 -8.88 9.23 -5.22
C ALA A 43 -8.52 10.57 -4.56
N GLY A 44 -8.71 10.69 -3.24
CA GLY A 44 -8.29 11.85 -2.46
C GLY A 44 -6.78 12.12 -2.55
N LEU A 45 -5.94 11.08 -2.46
CA LEU A 45 -4.50 11.22 -2.64
C LEU A 45 -4.13 11.65 -4.07
N VAL A 46 -4.74 11.05 -5.08
CA VAL A 46 -4.52 11.39 -6.50
C VAL A 46 -4.85 12.86 -6.75
N ILE A 47 -6.02 13.32 -6.29
CA ILE A 47 -6.46 14.73 -6.41
C ILE A 47 -5.49 15.68 -5.71
N ASN A 48 -4.97 15.30 -4.54
CA ASN A 48 -4.07 16.15 -3.78
C ASN A 48 -2.67 16.24 -4.42
N TYR A 49 -2.07 15.10 -4.79
CA TYR A 49 -0.65 15.04 -5.18
C TYR A 49 -0.37 15.22 -6.68
N LEU A 50 -1.36 15.00 -7.55
CA LEU A 50 -1.17 15.32 -8.98
C LEU A 50 -1.17 16.83 -9.20
N LYS A 51 -0.24 17.28 -10.06
CA LYS A 51 -0.07 18.69 -10.43
C LYS A 51 -1.24 19.22 -11.26
N ASN A 52 -1.66 18.46 -12.28
CA ASN A 52 -2.80 18.85 -13.12
C ASN A 52 -4.11 18.47 -12.42
N LYS A 53 -4.79 19.46 -11.83
CA LYS A 53 -6.00 19.26 -11.03
C LYS A 53 -7.18 18.72 -11.82
N THR A 54 -7.32 19.10 -13.09
CA THR A 54 -8.37 18.58 -13.97
C THR A 54 -8.18 17.09 -14.23
N ILE A 55 -6.97 16.68 -14.63
CA ILE A 55 -6.64 15.26 -14.83
C ILE A 55 -6.82 14.50 -13.51
N ALA A 56 -6.38 15.08 -12.39
CA ALA A 56 -6.48 14.44 -11.09
C ALA A 56 -7.92 14.19 -10.65
N LEU A 57 -8.82 15.15 -10.88
CA LEU A 57 -10.24 15.01 -10.59
C LEU A 57 -10.88 13.93 -11.47
N ILE A 58 -10.60 13.95 -12.78
CA ILE A 58 -11.11 12.94 -13.72
C ILE A 58 -10.67 11.55 -13.28
N LEU A 59 -9.38 11.35 -12.99
CA LEU A 59 -8.86 10.06 -12.54
C LEU A 59 -9.46 9.64 -11.20
N GLY A 60 -9.54 10.56 -10.23
CA GLY A 60 -10.11 10.28 -8.91
C GLY A 60 -11.57 9.84 -8.99
N LEU A 61 -12.41 10.56 -9.75
CA LEU A 61 -13.81 10.21 -9.95
C LEU A 61 -13.97 8.87 -10.68
N ASN A 62 -13.14 8.61 -11.70
CA ASN A 62 -13.14 7.32 -12.40
C ASN A 62 -12.81 6.15 -11.46
N ILE A 63 -11.81 6.30 -10.58
CA ILE A 63 -11.45 5.27 -9.59
C ILE A 63 -12.64 4.98 -8.68
N ILE A 64 -13.27 6.02 -8.12
CA ILE A 64 -14.42 5.87 -7.22
C ILE A 64 -15.57 5.15 -7.93
N PHE A 65 -15.91 5.61 -9.13
CA PHE A 65 -17.03 5.10 -9.91
C PHE A 65 -16.83 3.63 -10.28
N TRP A 66 -15.75 3.30 -11.00
CA TRP A 66 -15.54 1.95 -11.52
C TRP A 66 -15.32 0.91 -10.42
N VAL A 67 -14.59 1.26 -9.36
CA VAL A 67 -14.41 0.33 -8.23
C VAL A 67 -15.74 0.08 -7.54
N SER A 68 -16.55 1.13 -7.29
CA SER A 68 -17.84 0.99 -6.61
C SER A 68 -18.84 0.21 -7.45
N LEU A 69 -18.95 0.53 -8.74
CA LEU A 69 -19.84 -0.16 -9.68
C LEU A 69 -19.49 -1.64 -9.77
N SER A 70 -18.19 -1.98 -9.84
CA SER A 70 -17.75 -3.38 -9.89
C SER A 70 -18.23 -4.20 -8.69
N ARG A 71 -18.44 -3.58 -7.52
CA ARG A 71 -18.89 -4.29 -6.31
C ARG A 71 -20.38 -4.59 -6.33
N ILE A 72 -21.16 -3.68 -6.90
CA ILE A 72 -22.60 -3.88 -7.12
C ILE A 72 -22.78 -4.93 -8.22
N TYR A 73 -22.07 -4.77 -9.34
CA TYR A 73 -22.13 -5.69 -10.48
C TYR A 73 -21.79 -7.14 -10.11
N LEU A 74 -20.79 -7.36 -9.25
CA LEU A 74 -20.42 -8.70 -8.79
C LEU A 74 -21.39 -9.31 -7.75
N GLY A 75 -22.41 -8.55 -7.33
CA GLY A 75 -23.40 -9.01 -6.33
C GLY A 75 -22.84 -9.12 -4.91
N VAL A 76 -21.71 -8.47 -4.62
CA VAL A 76 -21.00 -8.65 -3.33
C VAL A 76 -21.31 -7.56 -2.30
N HIS A 77 -21.94 -6.45 -2.71
CA HIS A 77 -22.27 -5.31 -1.86
C HIS A 77 -23.57 -4.63 -2.29
N PHE A 78 -24.34 -4.16 -1.31
CA PHE A 78 -25.47 -3.25 -1.56
C PHE A 78 -24.98 -1.83 -1.87
N PRO A 79 -25.79 -0.99 -2.55
CA PRO A 79 -25.48 0.43 -2.72
C PRO A 79 -25.22 1.16 -1.38
N THR A 80 -25.92 0.77 -0.30
CA THR A 80 -25.68 1.31 1.04
C THR A 80 -24.29 0.98 1.58
N ASP A 81 -23.74 -0.20 1.28
CA ASP A 81 -22.38 -0.59 1.68
C ASP A 81 -21.34 0.32 1.01
N ILE A 82 -21.60 0.71 -0.24
CA ILE A 82 -20.75 1.62 -1.01
C ILE A 82 -20.75 3.01 -0.38
N LEU A 83 -21.93 3.56 -0.07
CA LEU A 83 -22.07 4.85 0.59
C LEU A 83 -21.36 4.87 1.96
N GLY A 84 -21.55 3.82 2.77
CA GLY A 84 -20.83 3.67 4.03
C GLY A 84 -19.31 3.58 3.85
N GLY A 85 -18.86 2.91 2.78
CA GLY A 85 -17.46 2.88 2.39
C GLY A 85 -16.92 4.27 2.05
N TRP A 86 -17.64 5.05 1.23
CA TRP A 86 -17.25 6.41 0.90
C TRP A 86 -17.20 7.32 2.13
N LEU A 87 -18.20 7.26 3.02
CA LEU A 87 -18.17 8.04 4.26
C LEU A 87 -16.94 7.74 5.12
N LEU A 88 -16.60 6.46 5.29
CA LEU A 88 -15.37 6.08 5.99
C LEU A 88 -14.10 6.53 5.25
N GLY A 89 -14.10 6.48 3.91
CA GLY A 89 -12.96 6.95 3.12
C GLY A 89 -12.75 8.47 3.27
N LEU A 90 -13.81 9.27 3.27
CA LEU A 90 -13.76 10.71 3.51
C LEU A 90 -13.21 10.99 4.91
N PHE A 91 -13.68 10.25 5.90
CA PHE A 91 -13.17 10.35 7.27
C PHE A 91 -11.66 10.03 7.34
N MET A 92 -11.19 9.01 6.62
CA MET A 92 -9.75 8.69 6.55
C MET A 92 -8.95 9.79 5.85
N ILE A 93 -9.47 10.38 4.78
CA ILE A 93 -8.84 11.52 4.08
C ILE A 93 -8.70 12.70 5.04
N TYR A 94 -9.77 13.02 5.78
CA TYR A 94 -9.75 14.08 6.78
C TYR A 94 -8.70 13.83 7.85
N ILE A 95 -8.69 12.63 8.45
CA ILE A 95 -7.67 12.26 9.44
C ILE A 95 -6.27 12.40 8.84
N TYR A 96 -6.05 11.86 7.64
CA TYR A 96 -4.75 11.89 6.98
C TYR A 96 -4.25 13.33 6.80
N PHE A 97 -5.02 14.20 6.13
CA PHE A 97 -4.55 15.56 5.86
C PHE A 97 -4.53 16.47 7.10
N TYR A 98 -5.37 16.21 8.09
CA TYR A 98 -5.38 16.98 9.33
C TYR A 98 -4.23 16.62 10.28
N PHE A 99 -3.96 15.32 10.45
CA PHE A 99 -2.96 14.85 11.42
C PHE A 99 -1.56 14.69 10.81
N LEU A 100 -1.43 14.36 9.52
CA LEU A 100 -0.12 14.10 8.91
C LEU A 100 0.86 15.28 9.08
N PRO A 101 0.50 16.55 8.81
CA PRO A 101 1.44 17.66 8.97
C PRO A 101 1.90 17.83 10.42
N LYS A 102 1.00 17.60 11.38
CA LYS A 102 1.29 17.67 12.81
C LYS A 102 2.27 16.57 13.20
N ILE A 103 1.98 15.33 12.80
CA ILE A 103 2.84 14.17 13.04
C ILE A 103 4.22 14.39 12.42
N GLU A 104 4.30 14.84 11.18
CA GLU A 104 5.57 15.17 10.51
C GLU A 104 6.36 16.24 11.26
N TYR A 105 5.69 17.28 11.76
CA TYR A 105 6.32 18.32 12.56
C TYR A 105 6.89 17.77 13.88
N PHE A 106 6.15 16.90 14.59
CA PHE A 106 6.64 16.26 15.80
C PHE A 106 7.81 15.30 15.51
N ILE A 107 7.70 14.45 14.48
CA ILE A 107 8.74 13.50 14.12
C ILE A 107 10.05 14.21 13.74
N LYS A 108 9.99 15.37 13.08
CA LYS A 108 11.16 16.18 12.75
C LYS A 108 11.98 16.62 13.97
N LYS A 109 11.38 16.70 15.17
CA LYS A 109 12.06 17.05 16.42
C LYS A 109 12.77 15.87 17.07
N ILE A 110 12.43 14.64 16.68
CA ILE A 110 12.97 13.41 17.27
C ILE A 110 14.28 13.05 16.54
N LYS A 111 15.32 12.64 17.28
CA LYS A 111 16.56 12.14 16.65
C LYS A 111 16.23 10.97 15.73
N PHE A 112 16.83 10.98 14.53
CA PHE A 112 16.55 9.99 13.49
C PHE A 112 16.68 8.53 13.97
N ILE A 113 17.63 8.24 14.86
CA ILE A 113 17.82 6.89 15.42
C ILE A 113 16.58 6.40 16.19
N TYR A 114 15.88 7.27 16.92
CA TYR A 114 14.64 6.88 17.62
C TYR A 114 13.50 6.67 16.63
N VAL A 115 13.44 7.46 15.55
CA VAL A 115 12.46 7.26 14.46
C VAL A 115 12.67 5.89 13.81
N LEU A 116 13.93 5.51 13.59
CA LEU A 116 14.30 4.18 13.10
C LEU A 116 13.77 3.08 14.05
N PHE A 117 14.08 3.16 15.34
CA PHE A 117 13.62 2.17 16.33
C PHE A 117 12.09 2.11 16.42
N LEU A 118 11.41 3.27 16.52
CA LEU A 118 9.96 3.34 16.58
C LEU A 118 9.30 2.73 15.33
N SER A 119 9.88 2.92 14.15
CA SER A 119 9.38 2.35 12.90
C SER A 119 9.41 0.82 12.85
N GLN A 120 10.20 0.18 13.72
CA GLN A 120 10.32 -1.27 13.83
C GLN A 120 9.55 -1.82 15.04
N ILE A 121 9.68 -1.19 16.21
CA ILE A 121 9.07 -1.66 17.46
C ILE A 121 7.55 -1.51 17.42
N LEU A 122 7.04 -0.38 16.93
CA LEU A 122 5.61 -0.10 16.96
C LEU A 122 4.80 -1.10 16.09
N PRO A 123 5.21 -1.44 14.85
CA PRO A 123 4.55 -2.50 14.10
C PRO A 123 4.72 -3.89 14.73
N MET A 124 5.88 -4.16 15.36
CA MET A 124 6.17 -5.45 15.99
C MET A 124 5.22 -5.78 17.15
N PHE A 125 4.74 -4.77 17.89
CA PHE A 125 3.69 -4.94 18.89
C PHE A 125 2.42 -5.59 18.32
N PHE A 126 2.05 -5.30 17.08
CA PHE A 126 0.84 -5.84 16.45
C PHE A 126 0.98 -7.29 15.97
N ILE A 127 2.20 -7.85 15.96
CA ILE A 127 2.45 -9.25 15.56
C ILE A 127 1.80 -10.22 16.57
N PHE A 128 1.79 -9.88 17.86
CA PHE A 128 1.27 -10.75 18.92
C PHE A 128 -0.25 -10.97 18.88
N PHE A 129 -1.00 -10.13 18.15
CA PHE A 129 -2.46 -10.09 18.23
C PHE A 129 -3.19 -10.58 16.97
N LYS A 130 -2.48 -11.10 15.96
CA LYS A 130 -3.07 -11.24 14.61
C LYS A 130 -2.73 -12.53 13.87
N LYS A 131 -3.60 -12.84 12.89
CA LYS A 131 -3.51 -13.97 11.96
C LYS A 131 -2.26 -13.87 11.07
N GLU A 132 -1.81 -15.00 10.56
CA GLU A 132 -0.58 -15.16 9.77
C GLU A 132 -0.41 -14.11 8.64
N TYR A 133 -1.46 -13.82 7.88
CA TYR A 133 -1.43 -12.83 6.78
C TYR A 133 -1.17 -11.40 7.26
N VAL A 134 -1.61 -11.04 8.47
CA VAL A 134 -1.34 -9.72 9.04
C VAL A 134 0.11 -9.61 9.45
N ILE A 135 0.72 -10.71 9.91
CA ILE A 135 2.14 -10.73 10.26
C ILE A 135 3.00 -10.49 9.01
N PHE A 136 2.69 -11.16 7.89
CA PHE A 136 3.36 -10.91 6.62
C PHE A 136 3.24 -9.44 6.18
N PHE A 137 2.06 -8.84 6.33
CA PHE A 137 1.85 -7.41 6.03
C PHE A 137 2.68 -6.50 6.94
N ILE A 138 2.68 -6.75 8.26
CA ILE A 138 3.47 -5.98 9.24
C ILE A 138 4.96 -6.04 8.91
N ILE A 139 5.49 -7.24 8.65
CA ILE A 139 6.90 -7.46 8.29
C ILE A 139 7.26 -6.74 6.99
N GLY A 140 6.36 -6.74 6.00
CA GLY A 140 6.55 -5.98 4.75
C GLY A 140 6.60 -4.47 4.98
N VAL A 141 5.74 -3.92 5.85
CA VAL A 141 5.78 -2.49 6.21
C VAL A 141 7.06 -2.15 6.96
N MET A 142 7.48 -3.00 7.90
CA MET A 142 8.72 -2.83 8.67
C MET A 142 9.96 -2.79 7.76
N SER A 143 10.06 -3.72 6.81
CA SER A 143 11.20 -3.80 5.90
C SER A 143 11.30 -2.63 4.93
N ILE A 144 10.18 -2.17 4.38
CA ILE A 144 10.13 -0.97 3.52
C ILE A 144 10.51 0.28 4.34
N ASN A 145 9.97 0.43 5.55
CA ASN A 145 10.30 1.56 6.43
C ASN A 145 11.79 1.60 6.79
N LEU A 146 12.37 0.44 7.11
CA LEU A 146 13.80 0.33 7.38
C LEU A 146 14.60 0.76 6.15
N GLY A 147 14.29 0.22 4.97
CA GLY A 147 15.03 0.56 3.77
C GLY A 147 14.87 2.04 3.36
N LEU A 148 13.69 2.65 3.53
CA LEU A 148 13.52 4.10 3.34
C LEU A 148 14.39 4.92 4.30
N CYS A 149 14.49 4.50 5.57
CA CYS A 149 15.36 5.13 6.55
C CYS A 149 16.84 4.98 6.17
N LEU A 150 17.28 3.79 5.80
CA LEU A 150 18.65 3.55 5.32
C LEU A 150 18.94 4.37 4.04
N SER A 151 17.99 4.48 3.12
CA SER A 151 18.11 5.32 1.94
C SER A 151 18.29 6.79 2.28
N LYS A 152 17.61 7.29 3.31
CA LYS A 152 17.82 8.65 3.81
C LYS A 152 19.19 8.81 4.45
N MET A 153 19.56 7.90 5.35
CA MET A 153 20.80 7.94 6.11
C MET A 153 22.04 7.90 5.20
N PHE A 154 22.03 7.01 4.21
CA PHE A 154 23.12 6.85 3.25
C PHE A 154 22.93 7.64 1.95
N LYS A 155 21.97 8.57 1.90
CA LYS A 155 21.68 9.42 0.72
C LYS A 155 21.51 8.63 -0.59
N GLN A 156 20.82 7.50 -0.53
CA GLN A 156 20.65 6.57 -1.66
C GLN A 156 19.45 6.89 -2.56
N PHE A 157 18.58 7.86 -2.24
CA PHE A 157 17.48 8.22 -3.13
C PHE A 157 17.95 8.54 -4.56
N LEU A 158 17.21 8.02 -5.54
CA LEU A 158 17.43 8.25 -6.96
C LEU A 158 16.56 9.41 -7.46
N PRO A 159 17.06 10.27 -8.37
CA PRO A 159 16.21 11.20 -9.08
C PRO A 159 15.20 10.46 -9.98
N ALA A 160 14.17 11.17 -10.43
CA ALA A 160 13.26 10.66 -11.46
C ALA A 160 14.05 10.16 -12.68
N SER A 161 13.55 9.11 -13.34
CA SER A 161 14.15 8.60 -14.57
C SER A 161 14.21 9.69 -15.63
N LYS A 162 15.33 9.82 -16.34
CA LYS A 162 15.53 10.85 -17.36
C LYS A 162 14.66 10.60 -18.58
N ASN A 163 14.42 9.34 -18.92
CA ASN A 163 13.62 8.93 -20.06
C ASN A 163 12.91 7.59 -19.82
N PHE A 164 12.02 7.23 -20.75
CA PHE A 164 11.21 6.01 -20.66
C PHE A 164 12.05 4.72 -20.72
N LYS A 165 13.17 4.72 -21.46
CA LYS A 165 14.09 3.58 -21.51
C LYS A 165 14.71 3.31 -20.13
N GLU A 166 15.18 4.36 -19.46
CA GLU A 166 15.70 4.27 -18.10
C GLU A 166 14.61 3.83 -17.11
N PHE A 167 13.39 4.34 -17.24
CA PHE A 167 12.25 3.92 -16.43
C PHE A 167 11.97 2.41 -16.55
N ILE A 168 11.91 1.88 -17.78
CA ILE A 168 11.72 0.45 -18.03
C ILE A 168 12.87 -0.35 -17.42
N PHE A 169 14.11 0.05 -17.68
CA PHE A 169 15.28 -0.67 -17.20
C PHE A 169 15.34 -0.70 -15.67
N ARG A 170 15.05 0.42 -15.00
CA ARG A 170 14.90 0.47 -13.54
C ARG A 170 13.81 -0.48 -13.05
N SER A 171 12.66 -0.48 -13.72
CA SER A 171 11.52 -1.34 -13.36
C SER A 171 11.86 -2.83 -13.49
N ILE A 172 12.58 -3.22 -14.54
CA ILE A 172 13.07 -4.59 -14.74
C ILE A 172 14.02 -4.98 -13.61
N LEU A 173 14.98 -4.13 -13.24
CA LEU A 173 15.92 -4.42 -12.15
C LEU A 173 15.23 -4.55 -10.79
N VAL A 174 14.25 -3.69 -10.50
CA VAL A 174 13.42 -3.83 -9.29
C VAL A 174 12.72 -5.19 -9.30
N PHE A 175 12.07 -5.54 -10.42
CA PHE A 175 11.36 -6.80 -10.57
C PHE A 175 12.29 -8.02 -10.44
N LEU A 176 13.48 -7.97 -11.03
CA LEU A 176 14.48 -9.04 -10.93
C LEU A 176 14.83 -9.37 -9.48
N GLY A 177 15.05 -8.37 -8.62
CA GLY A 177 15.31 -8.66 -7.21
C GLY A 177 14.10 -9.20 -6.45
N ILE A 178 12.87 -8.83 -6.83
CA ILE A 178 11.67 -9.50 -6.30
C ILE A 178 11.69 -10.99 -6.69
N VAL A 179 11.97 -11.30 -7.96
CA VAL A 179 12.06 -12.69 -8.45
C VAL A 179 13.16 -13.48 -7.75
N ILE A 180 14.31 -12.87 -7.45
CA ILE A 180 15.42 -13.51 -6.74
C ILE A 180 15.01 -13.95 -5.33
N PHE A 181 14.27 -13.10 -4.60
CA PHE A 181 13.85 -13.41 -3.22
C PHE A 181 12.52 -14.17 -3.14
N PHE A 182 11.73 -14.20 -4.22
CA PHE A 182 10.43 -14.85 -4.26
C PHE A 182 10.43 -16.35 -3.88
N PRO A 183 11.43 -17.17 -4.25
CA PRO A 183 11.51 -18.57 -3.83
C PRO A 183 11.45 -18.76 -2.31
N LEU A 184 11.99 -17.81 -1.52
CA LEU A 184 11.95 -17.88 -0.05
C LEU A 184 10.52 -17.91 0.50
N LEU A 185 9.55 -17.34 -0.23
CA LEU A 185 8.15 -17.32 0.15
C LEU A 185 7.45 -18.67 -0.04
N LYS A 186 8.03 -19.58 -0.83
CA LYS A 186 7.48 -20.90 -1.13
C LYS A 186 8.00 -22.00 -0.18
N ILE A 187 9.01 -21.69 0.63
CA ILE A 187 9.62 -22.65 1.55
C ILE A 187 8.63 -22.95 2.69
N PRO A 188 8.40 -24.22 3.08
CA PRO A 188 7.39 -24.61 4.07
C PRO A 188 7.81 -24.28 5.53
N PHE A 189 8.76 -23.37 5.71
CA PHE A 189 9.19 -22.86 7.01
C PHE A 189 8.73 -21.42 7.18
N TYR A 190 7.86 -21.19 8.16
CA TYR A 190 7.25 -19.88 8.44
C TYR A 190 8.30 -18.76 8.59
N MET A 191 9.35 -19.00 9.38
CA MET A 191 10.42 -18.02 9.60
C MET A 191 11.15 -17.63 8.32
N ILE A 192 11.37 -18.59 7.40
CA ILE A 192 12.05 -18.32 6.12
C ILE A 192 11.18 -17.45 5.22
N ARG A 193 9.86 -17.67 5.22
CA ARG A 193 8.91 -16.81 4.49
C ARG A 193 8.96 -15.36 5.00
N LEU A 194 9.05 -15.15 6.33
CA LEU A 194 9.19 -13.81 6.91
C LEU A 194 10.49 -13.13 6.45
N VAL A 195 11.62 -13.86 6.45
CA VAL A 195 12.90 -13.35 5.93
C VAL A 195 12.77 -12.97 4.45
N GLY A 196 12.10 -13.80 3.65
CA GLY A 196 11.85 -13.50 2.24
C GLY A 196 11.12 -12.16 2.02
N ILE A 197 10.02 -11.92 2.76
CA ILE A 197 9.28 -10.65 2.68
C ILE A 197 10.16 -9.48 3.13
N TYR A 198 10.95 -9.68 4.17
CA TYR A 198 11.83 -8.65 4.69
C TYR A 198 12.90 -8.24 3.67
N LEU A 199 13.54 -9.22 3.01
CA LEU A 199 14.52 -8.97 1.95
C LEU A 199 13.90 -8.28 0.73
N ILE A 200 12.69 -8.68 0.32
CA ILE A 200 11.96 -8.02 -0.78
C ILE A 200 11.72 -6.54 -0.45
N GLY A 201 11.23 -6.23 0.75
CA GLY A 201 10.95 -4.84 1.14
C GLY A 201 12.22 -3.98 1.21
N ILE A 202 13.32 -4.51 1.76
CA ILE A 202 14.62 -3.83 1.77
C ILE A 202 15.17 -3.67 0.34
N TRP A 203 14.97 -4.66 -0.53
CA TRP A 203 15.39 -4.58 -1.93
C TRP A 203 14.75 -3.40 -2.65
N ILE A 204 13.42 -3.33 -2.59
CA ILE A 204 12.63 -2.31 -3.29
C ILE A 204 12.93 -0.90 -2.76
N SER A 205 13.13 -0.77 -1.45
CA SER A 205 13.28 0.54 -0.81
C SER A 205 14.74 1.04 -0.72
N PHE A 206 15.73 0.15 -0.59
CA PHE A 206 17.13 0.51 -0.34
C PHE A 206 18.14 -0.13 -1.31
N LEU A 207 18.23 -1.46 -1.36
CA LEU A 207 19.34 -2.14 -2.04
C LEU A 207 19.33 -1.89 -3.55
N PHE A 208 18.16 -1.85 -4.18
CA PHE A 208 18.03 -1.48 -5.58
C PHE A 208 18.70 -0.12 -5.87
N ASN A 209 18.47 0.87 -5.01
CA ASN A 209 19.04 2.20 -5.17
C ASN A 209 20.57 2.19 -5.06
N VAL A 210 21.11 1.40 -4.13
CA VAL A 210 22.57 1.20 -3.97
C VAL A 210 23.17 0.55 -5.21
N VAL A 211 22.55 -0.54 -5.68
CA VAL A 211 22.98 -1.27 -6.89
C VAL A 211 22.94 -0.34 -8.10
N TRP A 212 21.87 0.44 -8.26
CA TRP A 212 21.74 1.42 -9.33
C TRP A 212 22.87 2.46 -9.30
N LYS A 213 23.11 3.10 -8.15
CA LYS A 213 24.17 4.12 -8.04
C LYS A 213 25.55 3.55 -8.32
N LYS A 214 25.83 2.34 -7.84
CA LYS A 214 27.14 1.70 -7.95
C LYS A 214 27.46 1.22 -9.37
N TYR A 215 26.51 0.60 -10.06
CA TYR A 215 26.77 -0.12 -11.31
C TYR A 215 26.15 0.55 -12.55
N PHE A 216 25.08 1.33 -12.40
CA PHE A 216 24.26 1.78 -13.52
C PHE A 216 24.16 3.30 -13.67
N SER A 217 24.65 4.08 -12.69
CA SER A 217 24.55 5.55 -12.72
C SER A 217 25.29 6.21 -13.87
N LYS A 218 26.35 5.56 -14.40
CA LYS A 218 27.16 6.01 -15.54
C LYS A 218 26.68 5.45 -16.88
N LEU A 219 25.65 4.60 -16.90
CA LEU A 219 25.09 4.15 -18.18
C LEU A 219 24.49 5.35 -18.89
N ASN A 220 25.05 5.68 -20.04
CA ASN A 220 24.47 6.66 -20.94
C ASN A 220 23.23 6.06 -21.59
N PHE A 221 22.09 6.14 -20.90
CA PHE A 221 20.76 6.02 -21.52
C PHE A 221 20.46 7.17 -22.51
N LEU A 222 21.52 7.86 -22.99
CA LEU A 222 21.54 9.14 -23.70
C LEU A 222 21.96 9.04 -25.16
N LYS A 223 22.28 7.87 -25.70
CA LYS A 223 22.38 7.75 -27.16
C LYS A 223 20.99 7.38 -27.68
N LYS A 224 20.31 8.40 -28.22
CA LYS A 224 19.25 8.21 -29.21
C LYS A 224 19.83 7.39 -30.37
#